data_AF-A0A9D5UPH3-F1
#
_entry.id   AF-A0A9D5UPH3-F1
#
_cell.length_a   1.000
_cell.length_b   1.000
_cell.length_c   1.000
_cell.angle_alpha   90.00
_cell.angle_beta   90.00
_cell.angle_gamma   90.00
#
_symmetry.space_group_name_H-M   'P 1'
#
loop_
_entity.id
_entity.type
_entity.pdbx_description
1 polymer ?
#
loop_
_entity_poly.entity_id
_entity_poly.type
_entity_poly.pdbx_seq_one_letter_code
_entity_poly.pdbx_strand_id
1 'polypeptide(L)' 'MQYVTSVEKIGMQKGMQKGMQKGEASVLLRQLQRRFGQLPDPVKAKVTNAELPLLETWTDRILDAKTLEDVFVN' A
#
# COMPACT_ATOMS: atom_id res chain seq x y z
N MET A 1 22.93 29.16 -10.83
CA MET A 1 21.77 28.49 -11.46
C MET A 1 21.95 26.99 -11.22
N GLN A 2 21.05 26.38 -10.45
CA GLN A 2 21.27 25.05 -9.87
C GLN A 2 20.79 23.97 -10.84
N TYR A 3 21.74 23.21 -11.41
CA TYR A 3 21.45 22.09 -12.30
C TYR A 3 20.99 20.90 -11.46
N VAL A 4 19.70 20.81 -11.15
CA VAL A 4 19.16 19.51 -10.72
C VAL A 4 19.26 18.59 -11.94
N THR A 5 20.19 17.66 -11.89
CA THR A 5 20.44 16.69 -12.95
C THR A 5 19.24 15.74 -13.07
N SER A 6 18.96 15.24 -14.27
CA SER A 6 17.78 14.38 -14.51
C SER A 6 17.77 13.15 -13.59
N VAL A 7 18.94 12.64 -13.20
CA VAL A 7 19.07 11.50 -12.28
C VAL A 7 18.62 11.83 -10.86
N GLU A 8 18.89 13.04 -10.35
CA GLU A 8 18.44 13.49 -9.04
C GLU A 8 16.92 13.62 -9.00
N LYS A 9 16.30 14.19 -10.06
CA LYS A 9 14.84 14.27 -10.17
C LYS A 9 14.19 12.89 -10.19
N ILE A 10 14.72 11.97 -10.99
CA ILE A 10 14.21 10.58 -11.07
C ILE A 10 14.37 9.87 -9.73
N GLY A 11 15.50 10.06 -9.04
CA GLY A 11 15.76 9.49 -7.72
C GLY A 11 14.74 9.97 -6.68
N MET A 12 14.49 11.29 -6.64
CA MET A 12 13.49 11.89 -5.75
C MET A 12 12.07 11.36 -6.06
N GLN A 13 11.67 11.32 -7.33
CA GLN A 13 10.36 10.80 -7.73
C GLN A 13 10.17 9.32 -7.33
N LYS A 14 11.17 8.47 -7.60
CA LYS A 14 11.15 7.06 -7.18
C LYS A 14 11.10 6.92 -5.66
N GLY A 15 11.83 7.76 -4.93
CA GLY A 15 11.80 7.79 -3.47
C GLY A 15 10.42 8.13 -2.93
N MET A 16 9.79 9.18 -3.48
CA MET A 16 8.44 9.60 -3.12
C MET A 16 7.41 8.51 -3.39
N GLN A 17 7.43 7.90 -4.59
CA GLN A 17 6.51 6.80 -4.94
C GLN A 17 6.66 5.60 -3.98
N LYS A 18 7.90 5.18 -3.70
CA LYS A 18 8.15 4.10 -2.73
C LYS A 18 7.71 4.47 -1.31
N GLY A 19 7.87 5.75 -0.92
CA GLY A 19 7.41 6.26 0.37
C GLY A 19 5.90 6.20 0.50
N MET A 20 5.18 6.64 -0.53
CA MET A 20 3.71 6.58 -0.59
C MET A 20 3.21 5.14 -0.51
N GLN A 21 3.74 4.24 -1.33
CA GLN A 21 3.38 2.82 -1.32
C GLN A 21 3.57 2.17 0.07
N LYS A 22 4.74 2.40 0.70
CA LYS A 22 5.01 1.88 2.05
C LYS A 22 4.09 2.47 3.11
N GLY A 23 3.81 3.77 3.02
CA GLY A 23 2.92 4.46 3.95
C GLY A 23 1.51 3.89 3.88
N GLU A 24 0.98 3.74 2.67
CA GLU A 24 -0.36 3.23 2.44
C GLU A 24 -0.50 1.75 2.82
N ALA A 25 0.48 0.91 2.44
CA ALA A 25 0.51 -0.50 2.86
C ALA A 25 0.51 -0.62 4.40
N SER A 26 1.28 0.22 5.09
CA SER A 26 1.30 0.24 6.57
C SER A 26 -0.06 0.60 7.16
N VAL A 27 -0.74 1.61 6.60
CA VAL A 27 -2.08 2.01 7.03
C VAL A 27 -3.06 0.87 6.81
N LEU A 28 -3.10 0.30 5.61
CA LEU A 28 -4.02 -0.77 5.24
C LEU A 28 -3.83 -2.00 6.14
N LEU A 29 -2.58 -2.42 6.41
CA LEU A 29 -2.30 -3.53 7.33
C LEU A 29 -2.86 -3.31 8.73
N ARG A 30 -2.74 -2.08 9.27
CA ARG A 30 -3.31 -1.76 10.59
C ARG A 30 -4.84 -1.83 10.57
N GLN A 31 -5.47 -1.38 9.48
CA GLN A 31 -6.93 -1.43 9.35
C GLN A 31 -7.42 -2.87 9.21
N LEU A 32 -6.76 -3.67 8.37
CA LEU A 32 -7.04 -5.11 8.23
C LEU A 32 -6.89 -5.83 9.57
N GLN A 33 -5.82 -5.55 10.31
CA GLN A 33 -5.59 -6.17 11.61
C GLN A 33 -6.64 -5.75 12.65
N ARG A 34 -7.09 -4.49 12.61
CA ARG A 34 -8.16 -4.00 13.51
C ARG A 34 -9.51 -4.64 13.19
N ARG A 35 -9.82 -4.87 11.91
CA ARG A 35 -11.13 -5.36 11.46
C ARG A 35 -11.25 -6.88 11.50
N PHE A 36 -10.17 -7.58 11.17
CA PHE A 36 -10.16 -9.03 10.99
C PHE A 36 -9.25 -9.76 12.00
N GLY A 37 -8.55 -9.04 12.87
CA GLY A 37 -7.67 -9.63 13.88
C GLY A 37 -6.30 -10.00 13.33
N GLN A 38 -5.74 -11.12 13.78
CA GLN A 38 -4.39 -11.52 13.38
C GLN A 38 -4.33 -11.85 11.88
N LEU A 39 -3.49 -11.12 11.15
CA LEU A 39 -3.29 -11.33 9.72
C LEU A 39 -2.26 -12.45 9.47
N PRO A 40 -2.54 -13.38 8.55
CA PRO A 40 -1.55 -14.33 8.05
C PRO A 40 -0.35 -13.61 7.39
N ASP A 41 0.84 -14.19 7.50
CA ASP A 41 2.04 -13.62 6.87
C ASP A 41 1.95 -13.49 5.34
N PRO A 42 1.30 -14.40 4.59
CA PRO A 42 1.05 -14.20 3.17
C PRO A 42 0.24 -12.94 2.86
N VAL A 43 -0.72 -12.58 3.71
CA VAL A 43 -1.53 -11.36 3.56
C VAL A 43 -0.66 -10.13 3.82
N LYS A 44 0.17 -10.16 4.86
CA LYS A 44 1.12 -9.08 5.15
C LYS A 44 2.09 -8.84 3.99
N ALA A 45 2.64 -9.92 3.44
CA ALA A 45 3.53 -9.87 2.30
C ALA A 45 2.82 -9.33 1.04
N LYS A 46 1.58 -9.77 0.79
CA LYS A 46 0.78 -9.29 -0.35
C LYS A 46 0.55 -7.79 -0.28
N VAL A 47 0.13 -7.26 0.87
CA VAL A 47 -0.10 -5.81 1.04
C VAL A 47 1.20 -5.01 0.98
N THR A 48 2.26 -5.48 1.62
CA THR A 48 3.55 -4.76 1.62
C THR A 48 4.16 -4.60 0.23
N ASN A 49 3.93 -5.57 -0.67
CA ASN A 49 4.48 -5.58 -2.02
C ASN A 49 3.51 -5.08 -3.10
N ALA A 50 2.26 -4.75 -2.74
CA ALA A 50 1.27 -4.28 -3.69
C ALA A 50 1.58 -2.85 -4.17
N GLU A 51 1.26 -2.58 -5.43
CA GLU A 51 1.38 -1.24 -6.02
C GLU A 51 0.31 -0.30 -5.47
N LEU A 52 0.59 1.01 -5.52
CA LEU A 52 -0.29 2.06 -4.98
C LEU A 52 -1.76 1.91 -5.42
N PRO A 53 -2.09 1.68 -6.72
CA PRO A 53 -3.49 1.60 -7.13
C PRO A 53 -4.26 0.41 -6.52
N LEU A 54 -3.56 -0.70 -6.25
CA LEU A 54 -4.16 -1.86 -5.59
C LEU A 54 -4.38 -1.58 -4.10
N LEU A 55 -3.46 -0.86 -3.46
CA LEU A 55 -3.59 -0.43 -2.07
C LEU A 55 -4.79 0.51 -1.90
N GLU A 56 -4.98 1.45 -2.83
CA GLU A 56 -6.11 2.38 -2.83
C GLU A 56 -7.43 1.60 -2.97
N THR A 57 -7.48 0.69 -3.94
CA THR A 57 -8.65 -0.18 -4.18
C THR A 57 -9.02 -1.01 -2.95
N TRP A 58 -8.03 -1.61 -2.28
CA TRP A 58 -8.26 -2.40 -1.07
C TRP A 58 -8.63 -1.52 0.13
N THR A 59 -8.13 -0.28 0.18
CA THR A 59 -8.47 0.70 1.20
C THR A 59 -9.92 1.16 1.09
N ASP A 60 -10.47 1.27 -0.12
CA ASP A 60 -11.90 1.53 -0.29
C ASP A 60 -12.73 0.29 0.06
N ARG A 61 -12.32 -0.89 -0.42
CA ARG A 61 -13.06 -2.15 -0.20
C ARG A 61 -13.15 -2.59 1.25
N ILE A 62 -12.16 -2.26 2.08
CA ILE A 62 -12.17 -2.64 3.50
C ILE A 62 -13.38 -2.07 4.26
N LEU A 63 -13.96 -0.97 3.78
CA LEU A 63 -15.11 -0.34 4.40
C LEU A 63 -16.34 -1.25 4.33
N ASP A 64 -16.56 -1.89 3.18
CA ASP A 64 -17.76 -2.70 2.89
C ASP A 64 -17.54 -4.22 2.98
N ALA A 65 -16.28 -4.69 2.93
CA ALA A 65 -15.93 -6.11 2.98
C ALA A 65 -16.54 -6.83 4.18
N LYS A 66 -17.00 -8.08 4.07
CA LYS A 66 -17.48 -8.84 5.24
C LYS A 66 -16.39 -9.75 5.80
N THR A 67 -15.50 -10.20 4.92
CA THR A 67 -14.38 -11.10 5.23
C THR A 67 -13.05 -10.46 4.80
N LEU A 68 -11.95 -11.06 5.23
CA LEU A 68 -10.61 -10.63 4.82
C LEU A 68 -10.42 -10.86 3.31
N GLU A 69 -10.98 -11.95 2.80
CA GLU A 69 -10.91 -12.36 1.40
C GLU A 69 -11.64 -11.36 0.49
N ASP A 70 -12.79 -10.84 0.91
CA ASP A 70 -13.59 -9.85 0.17
C ASP A 70 -12.79 -8.59 -0.20
N VAL A 71 -11.83 -8.20 0.64
CA VAL A 71 -10.97 -7.03 0.37
C VAL A 71 -10.14 -7.23 -0.91
N PHE A 72 -9.74 -8.48 -1.17
CA PHE A 72 -8.77 -8.82 -2.21
C PHE A 72 -9.39 -9.39 -3.48
N VAL A 73 -10.72 -9.51 -3.57
CA VAL A 73 -11.43 -9.95 -4.78
C VAL A 73 -11.28 -8.89 -5.87
N ASN A 74 -11.04 -9.30 -7.11
CA ASN A 74 -10.82 -8.37 -8.23
C ASN A 74 -12.13 -7.80 -8.77
#